data_AF-A0A256XES8-F1
#
_entry.id   AF-A0A256XES8-F1
#
_cell.length_a   1.000
_cell.length_b   1.000
_cell.length_c   1.000
_cell.angle_alpha   90.00
_cell.angle_beta   90.00
_cell.angle_gamma   90.00
#
_symmetry.space_group_name_H-M   'P 1'
#
loop_
_entity.id
_entity.type
_entity.pdbx_description
1 polymer ?
#
loop_
_entity_poly.entity_id
_entity_poly.type
_entity_poly.pdbx_seq_one_letter_code
_entity_poly.pdbx_strand_id
1 'polypeptide(L)'
;MSIVYLPLPRVKGVLSLEETLLLRRSVREYRKKPLTLEQLSQLLWATQGISYPRWRFRTAPSAGATYPLEVYVVVGEEGVENVDAGIYHYNPHAHIIKLVKRGDYRQNLYNACWGQVWVREAPVDIVITAIYERTTRRYGERGIRYVHFEVGHACQNLYLQATALGLGAVAIGAFSDSEIRRILDLDEDEYPQYVVPVGVPSRTIEIKPEELIEYIKRYRELMSKNTSGVVDSITNEFEFELKVKYLRKRLRECLRRREHDCYGDYYKALDKIKKEELTKLTHFFEDLTILIERILDCKREHRSEVKMSNEVLFTSTFRCSDKVFTLLIIRTKPHNYKLMMKLKNSNVKDLKYSKILYRML
;
A
#
# COMPACT_ATOMS: atom_id res chain seq x y z
N MET A 1 -13.69 -15.69 -33.22
CA MET A 1 -13.17 -15.31 -31.88
C MET A 1 -11.97 -16.19 -31.58
N SER A 2 -10.80 -15.60 -31.32
CA SER A 2 -9.60 -16.37 -30.96
C SER A 2 -9.74 -16.89 -29.53
N ILE A 3 -9.47 -18.19 -29.32
CA ILE A 3 -9.48 -18.85 -28.01
C ILE A 3 -8.05 -19.30 -27.71
N VAL A 4 -7.58 -19.05 -26.49
CA VAL A 4 -6.31 -19.57 -26.00
C VAL A 4 -6.61 -20.53 -24.85
N TYR A 5 -6.16 -21.78 -25.01
CA TYR A 5 -6.22 -22.78 -23.95
C TYR A 5 -5.12 -22.52 -22.93
N LEU A 6 -5.49 -22.45 -21.66
CA LEU A 6 -4.52 -22.25 -20.59
C LEU A 6 -3.96 -23.61 -20.15
N PRO A 7 -2.65 -23.70 -19.85
CA PRO A 7 -2.07 -24.86 -19.18
C PRO A 7 -2.84 -25.19 -17.91
N LEU A 8 -2.99 -26.48 -17.59
CA LEU A 8 -3.77 -26.90 -16.42
C LEU A 8 -3.17 -26.34 -15.11
N PRO A 9 -4.01 -26.01 -14.12
CA PRO A 9 -3.54 -25.46 -12.85
C PRO A 9 -2.63 -26.42 -12.10
N ARG A 10 -1.56 -25.89 -11.53
CA ARG A 10 -0.68 -26.62 -10.60
C ARG A 10 -1.21 -26.49 -9.18
N VAL A 11 -1.51 -27.63 -8.56
CA VAL A 11 -2.00 -27.70 -7.16
C VAL A 11 -0.88 -27.85 -6.12
N LYS A 12 0.38 -27.83 -6.55
CA LYS A 12 1.58 -27.86 -5.70
C LYS A 12 2.54 -26.74 -6.11
N GLY A 13 2.78 -25.82 -5.18
CA GLY A 13 3.71 -24.70 -5.33
C GLY A 13 5.11 -25.00 -4.78
N VAL A 14 6.01 -24.03 -4.94
CA VAL A 14 7.37 -24.07 -4.36
C VAL A 14 7.40 -23.42 -2.98
N LEU A 15 6.59 -22.37 -2.79
CA LEU A 15 6.44 -21.68 -1.50
C LEU A 15 5.20 -22.20 -0.76
N SER A 16 5.28 -22.22 0.56
CA SER A 16 4.14 -22.46 1.45
C SER A 16 3.20 -21.24 1.49
N LEU A 17 1.99 -21.44 2.02
CA LEU A 17 1.06 -20.32 2.24
C LEU A 17 1.68 -19.28 3.18
N GLU A 18 2.31 -19.71 4.26
CA GLU A 18 2.98 -18.86 5.25
C GLU A 18 4.08 -18.01 4.60
N GLU A 19 4.91 -18.61 3.74
CA GLU A 19 5.96 -17.90 3.00
C GLU A 19 5.36 -16.85 2.06
N THR A 20 4.28 -17.17 1.34
CA THR A 20 3.61 -16.19 0.48
C THR A 20 2.99 -15.05 1.28
N LEU A 21 2.39 -15.32 2.45
CA LEU A 21 1.85 -14.29 3.33
C LEU A 21 2.95 -13.36 3.86
N LEU A 22 4.10 -13.92 4.23
CA LEU A 22 5.26 -13.17 4.69
C LEU A 22 5.81 -12.23 3.60
N LEU A 23 6.00 -12.77 2.39
CA LEU A 23 6.67 -12.08 1.27
C LEU A 23 5.75 -11.15 0.48
N ARG A 24 4.43 -11.35 0.49
CA ARG A 24 3.48 -10.59 -0.33
C ARG A 24 3.57 -9.09 -0.06
N ARG A 25 3.82 -8.31 -1.10
CA ARG A 25 3.83 -6.83 -1.08
C ARG A 25 3.15 -6.29 -2.32
N SER A 26 2.70 -5.03 -2.26
CA SER A 26 2.26 -4.30 -3.45
C SER A 26 3.48 -3.83 -4.23
N VAL A 27 3.67 -4.38 -5.43
CA VAL A 27 4.80 -4.08 -6.32
C VAL A 27 4.31 -3.15 -7.42
N ARG A 28 5.06 -2.07 -7.67
CA ARG A 28 4.72 -1.01 -8.64
C ARG A 28 5.84 -0.72 -9.64
N GLU A 29 6.86 -1.58 -9.68
CA GLU A 29 7.99 -1.47 -10.60
C GLU A 29 8.30 -2.85 -11.16
N TYR A 30 8.33 -2.97 -12.49
CA TYR A 30 8.48 -4.24 -13.18
C TYR A 30 9.70 -4.24 -14.10
N ARG A 31 10.26 -5.43 -14.33
CA ARG A 31 11.23 -5.65 -15.41
C ARG A 31 10.49 -5.76 -16.74
N LYS A 32 11.17 -5.38 -17.82
CA LYS A 32 10.71 -5.65 -19.20
C LYS A 32 10.90 -7.13 -19.53
N LYS A 33 10.07 -7.98 -18.95
CA LYS A 33 10.08 -9.44 -19.16
C LYS A 33 8.64 -9.94 -19.30
N PRO A 34 8.34 -10.74 -20.34
CA PRO A 34 7.03 -11.36 -20.48
C PRO A 34 6.73 -12.30 -19.31
N LEU A 35 5.44 -12.53 -19.05
CA LEU A 35 4.99 -13.69 -18.30
C LEU A 35 4.97 -14.92 -19.22
N THR A 36 5.24 -16.08 -18.64
CA THR A 36 4.93 -17.36 -19.29
C THR A 36 3.41 -17.58 -19.31
N LEU A 37 2.92 -18.41 -20.24
CA LEU A 37 1.50 -18.75 -20.29
C LEU A 37 1.05 -19.52 -19.04
N GLU A 38 1.94 -20.33 -18.45
CA GLU A 38 1.72 -21.04 -17.19
C GLU A 38 1.53 -20.08 -16.02
N GLN A 39 2.32 -19.00 -15.96
CA GLN A 39 2.16 -17.97 -14.94
C GLN A 39 0.80 -17.27 -15.07
N LEU A 40 0.43 -16.83 -16.27
CA LEU A 40 -0.89 -16.21 -16.50
C LEU A 40 -2.03 -17.19 -16.13
N SER A 41 -1.95 -18.43 -16.60
CA SER A 41 -2.92 -19.48 -16.28
C SER A 41 -3.13 -19.62 -14.78
N GLN A 42 -2.02 -19.76 -14.05
CA GLN A 42 -2.06 -19.99 -12.61
C GLN A 42 -2.64 -18.78 -11.86
N LEU A 43 -2.34 -17.55 -12.28
CA LEU A 43 -2.92 -16.32 -11.71
C LEU A 43 -4.44 -16.28 -11.90
N LEU A 44 -4.94 -16.59 -13.10
CA LEU A 44 -6.37 -16.61 -13.40
C LEU A 44 -7.09 -17.72 -12.63
N TRP A 45 -6.47 -18.91 -12.53
CA TRP A 45 -7.01 -19.99 -11.71
C TRP A 45 -7.08 -19.60 -10.23
N ALA A 46 -6.03 -19.03 -9.66
CA ALA A 46 -6.06 -18.59 -8.26
C ALA A 46 -7.13 -17.52 -8.00
N THR A 47 -7.36 -16.62 -8.95
CA THR A 47 -8.35 -15.54 -8.83
C THR A 47 -9.78 -16.07 -8.80
N GLN A 48 -10.19 -16.86 -9.80
CA GLN A 48 -11.59 -17.31 -9.99
C GLN A 48 -11.72 -18.69 -10.68
N GLY A 49 -10.69 -19.53 -10.67
CA GLY A 49 -10.70 -20.86 -11.29
C GLY A 49 -11.54 -21.89 -10.52
N ILE A 50 -11.93 -22.97 -11.20
CA ILE A 50 -12.63 -24.10 -10.56
C ILE A 50 -11.71 -24.80 -9.56
N SER A 51 -12.13 -24.89 -8.30
CA SER A 51 -11.46 -25.60 -7.20
C SER A 51 -12.14 -26.92 -6.84
N TYR A 52 -13.46 -27.01 -7.02
CA TYR A 52 -14.22 -28.24 -6.78
C TYR A 52 -15.22 -28.52 -7.91
N PRO A 53 -14.88 -29.43 -8.86
CA PRO A 53 -15.67 -29.64 -10.07
C PRO A 53 -17.13 -30.07 -9.83
N ARG A 54 -17.38 -30.88 -8.79
CA ARG A 54 -18.73 -31.42 -8.49
C ARG A 54 -19.76 -30.31 -8.28
N TRP A 55 -19.38 -29.24 -7.58
CA TRP A 55 -20.25 -28.08 -7.31
C TRP A 55 -19.81 -26.82 -8.03
N ARG A 56 -18.82 -26.94 -8.92
CA ARG A 56 -18.22 -25.84 -9.67
C ARG A 56 -17.74 -24.70 -8.76
N PHE A 57 -17.28 -25.03 -7.55
CA PHE A 57 -16.77 -24.00 -6.65
C PHE A 57 -15.51 -23.37 -7.20
N ARG A 58 -15.28 -22.11 -6.82
CA ARG A 58 -14.10 -21.34 -7.19
C ARG A 58 -13.03 -21.38 -6.11
N THR A 59 -11.82 -20.97 -6.46
CA THR A 59 -10.72 -20.74 -5.52
C THR A 59 -11.03 -19.60 -4.53
N ALA A 60 -11.82 -18.61 -4.93
CA ALA A 60 -12.35 -17.58 -4.04
C ALA A 60 -13.73 -17.99 -3.47
N PRO A 61 -14.00 -17.79 -2.17
CA PRO A 61 -15.31 -18.02 -1.60
C PRO A 61 -16.31 -16.96 -2.05
N SER A 62 -17.56 -17.38 -2.28
CA SER A 62 -18.66 -16.53 -2.75
C SER A 62 -19.92 -16.74 -1.92
N ALA A 63 -20.64 -15.67 -1.62
CA ALA A 63 -21.89 -15.75 -0.88
C ALA A 63 -22.92 -16.59 -1.65
N GLY A 64 -23.33 -17.71 -1.05
CA GLY A 64 -24.28 -18.63 -1.66
C GLY A 64 -23.81 -19.28 -2.96
N ALA A 65 -22.49 -19.29 -3.23
CA ALA A 65 -21.91 -19.75 -4.49
C ALA A 65 -22.50 -19.04 -5.73
N THR A 66 -22.79 -17.74 -5.60
CA THR A 66 -23.41 -16.94 -6.68
C THR A 66 -22.41 -16.46 -7.74
N TYR A 67 -21.13 -16.35 -7.38
CA TYR A 67 -20.01 -16.01 -8.27
C TYR A 67 -20.31 -14.82 -9.20
N PRO A 68 -20.51 -13.61 -8.63
CA PRO A 68 -20.82 -12.39 -9.37
C PRO A 68 -19.64 -11.86 -10.20
N LEU A 69 -18.42 -12.33 -9.93
CA LEU A 69 -17.23 -11.75 -10.52
C LEU A 69 -16.92 -12.33 -11.91
N GLU A 70 -16.48 -11.45 -12.79
CA GLU A 70 -15.87 -11.77 -14.07
C GLU A 70 -14.40 -11.29 -14.06
N VAL A 71 -13.56 -11.93 -14.88
CA VAL A 71 -12.12 -11.63 -14.92
C VAL A 71 -11.69 -11.42 -16.35
N TYR A 72 -11.12 -10.25 -16.60
CA TYR A 72 -10.51 -9.89 -17.87
C TYR A 72 -9.00 -9.77 -17.68
N VAL A 73 -8.25 -10.03 -18.74
CA VAL A 73 -6.81 -9.78 -18.81
C VAL A 73 -6.52 -8.89 -20.00
N VAL A 74 -5.85 -7.78 -19.75
CA VAL A 74 -5.26 -6.93 -20.79
C VAL A 74 -3.80 -7.31 -20.92
N VAL A 75 -3.47 -7.92 -22.05
CA VAL A 75 -2.10 -8.34 -22.40
C VAL A 75 -1.48 -7.24 -23.25
N GLY A 76 -0.33 -6.72 -22.80
CA GLY A 76 0.46 -5.77 -23.56
C GLY A 76 1.22 -6.42 -24.72
N GLU A 77 1.83 -5.61 -25.59
CA GLU A 77 2.82 -6.10 -26.55
C GLU A 77 3.94 -6.86 -25.84
N GLU A 78 4.19 -8.09 -26.30
CA GLU A 78 5.15 -9.03 -25.69
C GLU A 78 4.94 -9.21 -24.18
N GLY A 79 3.70 -9.04 -23.70
CA GLY A 79 3.37 -9.15 -22.28
C GLY A 79 3.33 -10.60 -21.80
N VAL A 80 2.90 -11.53 -22.66
CA VAL A 80 2.80 -12.96 -22.36
C VAL A 80 3.33 -13.76 -23.54
N GLU A 81 4.15 -14.77 -23.24
CA GLU A 81 4.70 -15.66 -24.24
C GLU A 81 3.60 -16.35 -25.05
N ASN A 82 3.67 -16.25 -26.38
CA ASN A 82 2.73 -16.85 -27.33
C ASN A 82 1.27 -16.37 -27.21
N VAL A 83 1.04 -15.19 -26.65
CA VAL A 83 -0.29 -14.55 -26.61
C VAL A 83 -0.18 -13.14 -27.18
N ASP A 84 -0.96 -12.86 -28.23
CA ASP A 84 -1.01 -11.54 -28.84
C ASP A 84 -1.50 -10.47 -27.85
N ALA A 85 -1.06 -9.22 -28.04
CA ALA A 85 -1.62 -8.09 -27.32
C ALA A 85 -3.14 -7.98 -27.54
N GLY A 86 -3.88 -7.82 -26.46
CA GLY A 86 -5.33 -7.81 -26.51
C GLY A 86 -6.00 -7.82 -25.15
N ILE A 87 -7.32 -7.64 -25.18
CA ILE A 87 -8.20 -7.83 -24.03
C ILE A 87 -8.82 -9.21 -24.18
N TYR A 88 -8.72 -10.03 -23.14
CA TYR A 88 -9.30 -11.36 -23.10
C TYR A 88 -10.19 -11.53 -21.88
N HIS A 89 -11.28 -12.29 -22.05
CA HIS A 89 -12.17 -12.69 -20.98
C HIS A 89 -11.83 -14.12 -20.54
N TYR A 90 -11.65 -14.32 -19.24
CA TYR A 90 -11.33 -15.63 -18.67
C TYR A 90 -12.61 -16.46 -18.46
N ASN A 91 -12.67 -17.63 -19.09
CA ASN A 91 -13.70 -18.62 -18.81
C ASN A 91 -13.14 -19.68 -17.84
N PRO A 92 -13.59 -19.67 -16.57
CA PRO A 92 -13.05 -20.59 -15.57
C PRO A 92 -13.55 -22.04 -15.70
N HIS A 93 -14.62 -22.31 -16.47
CA HIS A 93 -15.14 -23.67 -16.67
C HIS A 93 -14.32 -24.45 -17.69
N ALA A 94 -14.01 -23.80 -18.81
CA ALA A 94 -13.16 -24.39 -19.84
C ALA A 94 -11.66 -24.14 -19.59
N HIS A 95 -11.34 -23.27 -18.63
CA HIS A 95 -9.99 -22.81 -18.33
C HIS A 95 -9.28 -22.27 -19.58
N ILE A 96 -9.92 -21.28 -20.20
CA ILE A 96 -9.46 -20.61 -21.43
C ILE A 96 -9.54 -19.10 -21.25
N ILE A 97 -8.81 -18.35 -22.06
CA ILE A 97 -9.06 -16.94 -22.28
C ILE A 97 -9.59 -16.74 -23.70
N LYS A 98 -10.65 -15.95 -23.83
CA LYS A 98 -11.32 -15.64 -25.10
C LYS A 98 -11.04 -14.21 -25.49
N LEU A 99 -10.51 -14.00 -26.68
CA LEU A 99 -10.20 -12.66 -27.18
C LEU A 99 -11.49 -11.84 -27.34
N VAL A 100 -11.50 -10.67 -26.70
CA VAL A 100 -12.54 -9.64 -26.80
C VAL A 100 -12.11 -8.60 -27.84
N LYS A 101 -10.93 -8.01 -27.65
CA LYS A 101 -10.38 -6.95 -28.54
C LYS A 101 -8.90 -7.16 -28.78
N ARG A 102 -8.44 -6.99 -30.03
CA ARG A 102 -7.01 -7.01 -30.39
C ARG A 102 -6.36 -5.65 -30.17
N GLY A 103 -5.07 -5.65 -29.82
CA GLY A 103 -4.24 -4.46 -29.63
C GLY A 103 -3.81 -4.25 -28.19
N ASP A 104 -2.81 -3.40 -27.99
CA ASP A 104 -2.33 -3.03 -26.65
C ASP A 104 -3.17 -1.89 -26.06
N TYR A 105 -3.92 -2.21 -25.00
CA TYR A 105 -4.79 -1.25 -24.31
C TYR A 105 -4.20 -0.73 -22.99
N ARG A 106 -2.94 -1.03 -22.68
CA ARG A 106 -2.31 -0.60 -21.43
C ARG A 106 -2.25 0.93 -21.31
N GLN A 107 -2.03 1.63 -22.42
CA GLN A 107 -2.06 3.10 -22.44
C GLN A 107 -3.46 3.66 -22.15
N ASN A 108 -4.52 2.99 -22.62
CA ASN A 108 -5.89 3.35 -22.31
C ASN A 108 -6.22 3.11 -20.83
N LEU A 109 -5.82 1.94 -20.29
CA LEU A 109 -5.99 1.64 -18.87
C LEU A 109 -5.22 2.63 -17.98
N TYR A 110 -3.99 2.98 -18.35
CA TYR A 110 -3.20 3.99 -17.64
C TYR A 110 -3.93 5.33 -17.54
N ASN A 111 -4.54 5.79 -18.63
CA ASN A 111 -5.32 7.03 -18.63
C ASN A 111 -6.55 6.91 -17.72
N ALA A 112 -7.29 5.79 -17.84
CA ALA A 112 -8.46 5.50 -17.00
C ALA A 112 -8.11 5.35 -15.51
N CYS A 113 -6.87 4.94 -15.20
CA CYS A 113 -6.31 4.83 -13.85
C CYS A 113 -5.58 6.11 -13.42
N TRP A 114 -5.86 7.26 -14.05
CA TRP A 114 -5.32 8.58 -13.71
C TRP A 114 -3.79 8.67 -13.65
N GLY A 115 -3.13 8.00 -14.59
CA GLY A 115 -1.68 8.13 -14.76
C GLY A 115 -0.84 7.26 -13.83
N GLN A 116 -1.42 6.21 -13.26
CA GLN A 116 -0.68 5.22 -12.48
C GLN A 116 0.25 4.40 -13.40
N VAL A 117 1.53 4.81 -13.48
CA VAL A 117 2.51 4.34 -14.48
C VAL A 117 2.67 2.82 -14.53
N TRP A 118 2.53 2.15 -13.38
CA TRP A 118 2.66 0.70 -13.24
C TRP A 118 1.58 -0.08 -13.99
N VAL A 119 0.42 0.53 -14.29
CA VAL A 119 -0.60 -0.06 -15.19
C VAL A 119 -0.04 -0.17 -16.60
N ARG A 120 0.59 0.90 -17.10
CA ARG A 120 1.17 0.90 -18.45
C ARG A 120 2.38 -0.02 -18.57
N GLU A 121 3.20 -0.06 -17.52
CA GLU A 121 4.49 -0.75 -17.52
C GLU A 121 4.38 -2.24 -17.23
N ALA A 122 3.29 -2.70 -16.63
CA ALA A 122 3.07 -4.11 -16.44
C ALA A 122 2.93 -4.84 -17.79
N PRO A 123 3.44 -6.07 -17.90
CA PRO A 123 3.16 -6.92 -19.06
C PRO A 123 1.68 -7.30 -19.19
N VAL A 124 0.97 -7.43 -18.05
CA VAL A 124 -0.47 -7.72 -18.02
C VAL A 124 -1.18 -6.91 -16.93
N ASP A 125 -2.43 -6.53 -17.21
CA ASP A 125 -3.37 -6.01 -16.22
C ASP A 125 -4.56 -6.96 -16.09
N ILE A 126 -4.79 -7.49 -14.89
CA ILE A 126 -5.99 -8.29 -14.60
C ILE A 126 -7.08 -7.34 -14.09
N VAL A 127 -8.22 -7.30 -14.78
CA VAL A 127 -9.37 -6.49 -14.36
C VAL A 127 -10.44 -7.41 -13.80
N ILE A 128 -10.81 -7.17 -12.54
CA ILE A 128 -11.91 -7.86 -11.87
C ILE A 128 -13.14 -6.96 -11.98
N THR A 129 -14.21 -7.50 -12.53
CA THR A 129 -15.52 -6.84 -12.70
C THR A 129 -16.58 -7.63 -11.93
N ALA A 130 -17.76 -7.04 -11.77
CA ALA A 130 -18.87 -7.67 -11.06
C ALA A 130 -20.21 -7.40 -11.75
N ILE A 131 -21.02 -8.46 -11.84
CA ILE A 131 -22.45 -8.38 -12.16
C ILE A 131 -23.22 -8.53 -10.86
N TYR A 132 -23.53 -7.40 -10.22
CA TYR A 132 -24.13 -7.36 -8.88
C TYR A 132 -25.41 -8.19 -8.76
N GLU A 133 -26.21 -8.20 -9.82
CA GLU A 133 -27.51 -8.86 -9.85
C GLU A 133 -27.42 -10.36 -9.54
N ARG A 134 -26.31 -11.02 -9.89
CA ARG A 134 -26.08 -12.45 -9.60
C ARG A 134 -26.12 -12.76 -8.10
N THR A 135 -25.71 -11.82 -7.25
CA THR A 135 -25.73 -11.97 -5.80
C THR A 135 -26.92 -11.25 -5.16
N THR A 136 -27.30 -10.06 -5.66
CA THR A 136 -28.40 -9.28 -5.06
C THR A 136 -29.77 -9.90 -5.29
N ARG A 137 -29.98 -10.69 -6.37
CA ARG A 137 -31.21 -11.49 -6.54
C ARG A 137 -31.50 -12.40 -5.34
N ARG A 138 -30.47 -12.90 -4.67
CA ARG A 138 -30.60 -13.80 -3.52
C ARG A 138 -30.57 -13.07 -2.17
N TYR A 139 -29.84 -11.97 -2.07
CA TYR A 139 -29.53 -11.33 -0.79
C TYR A 139 -29.99 -9.86 -0.68
N GLY A 140 -30.74 -9.36 -1.66
CA GLY A 140 -31.16 -7.96 -1.75
C GLY A 140 -29.97 -7.00 -1.75
N GLU A 141 -30.16 -5.80 -1.20
CA GLU A 141 -29.12 -4.77 -1.11
C GLU A 141 -27.87 -5.23 -0.35
N ARG A 142 -28.02 -6.15 0.62
CA ARG A 142 -26.89 -6.73 1.34
C ARG A 142 -25.94 -7.49 0.42
N GLY A 143 -26.45 -8.00 -0.70
CA GLY A 143 -25.66 -8.65 -1.74
C GLY A 143 -24.53 -7.78 -2.27
N ILE A 144 -24.71 -6.45 -2.35
CA ILE A 144 -23.67 -5.50 -2.79
C ILE A 144 -22.42 -5.62 -1.91
N ARG A 145 -22.61 -5.70 -0.59
CA ARG A 145 -21.49 -5.88 0.35
C ARG A 145 -20.77 -7.21 0.15
N TYR A 146 -21.53 -8.28 -0.14
CA TYR A 146 -20.96 -9.59 -0.39
C TYR A 146 -20.13 -9.63 -1.68
N VAL A 147 -20.55 -8.93 -2.72
CA VAL A 147 -19.76 -8.76 -3.94
C VAL A 147 -18.40 -8.14 -3.60
N HIS A 148 -18.36 -7.04 -2.84
CA HIS A 148 -17.09 -6.40 -2.48
C HIS A 148 -16.19 -7.28 -1.60
N PHE A 149 -16.75 -8.10 -0.70
CA PHE A 149 -15.96 -9.09 0.04
C PHE A 149 -15.30 -10.10 -0.90
N GLU A 150 -16.05 -10.60 -1.88
CA GLU A 150 -15.53 -11.53 -2.87
C GLU A 150 -14.44 -10.91 -3.74
N VAL A 151 -14.56 -9.63 -4.13
CA VAL A 151 -13.50 -8.89 -4.85
C VAL A 151 -12.21 -8.92 -4.04
N GLY A 152 -12.28 -8.65 -2.73
CA GLY A 152 -11.14 -8.72 -1.82
C GLY A 152 -10.54 -10.13 -1.73
N HIS A 153 -11.37 -11.16 -1.63
CA HIS A 153 -10.90 -12.55 -1.58
C HIS A 153 -10.18 -12.96 -2.87
N ALA A 154 -10.79 -12.70 -4.03
CA ALA A 154 -10.23 -13.04 -5.33
C ALA A 154 -8.91 -12.29 -5.58
N CYS A 155 -8.88 -11.00 -5.27
CA CYS A 155 -7.68 -10.18 -5.42
C CYS A 155 -6.56 -10.63 -4.46
N GLN A 156 -6.89 -11.03 -3.22
CA GLN A 156 -5.89 -11.55 -2.30
C GLN A 156 -5.32 -12.90 -2.76
N ASN A 157 -6.14 -13.80 -3.31
CA ASN A 157 -5.64 -15.03 -3.93
C ASN A 157 -4.67 -14.72 -5.09
N LEU A 158 -5.00 -13.74 -5.93
CA LEU A 158 -4.13 -13.28 -7.01
C LEU A 158 -2.78 -12.78 -6.48
N TYR A 159 -2.78 -11.98 -5.41
CA TYR A 159 -1.56 -11.50 -4.75
C TYR A 159 -0.68 -12.64 -4.23
N LEU A 160 -1.26 -13.61 -3.54
CA LEU A 160 -0.52 -14.74 -2.98
C LEU A 160 0.04 -15.62 -4.08
N GLN A 161 -0.75 -15.88 -5.12
CA GLN A 161 -0.31 -16.66 -6.27
C GLN A 161 0.80 -15.95 -7.07
N ALA A 162 0.68 -14.63 -7.27
CA ALA A 162 1.75 -13.83 -7.89
C ALA A 162 3.04 -13.94 -7.08
N THR A 163 2.96 -13.78 -5.76
CA THR A 163 4.10 -13.91 -4.85
C THR A 163 4.74 -15.31 -4.96
N ALA A 164 3.92 -16.38 -4.97
CA ALA A 164 4.39 -17.76 -5.12
C ALA A 164 5.13 -18.02 -6.44
N LEU A 165 4.80 -17.26 -7.49
CA LEU A 165 5.41 -17.35 -8.82
C LEU A 165 6.62 -16.42 -8.99
N GLY A 166 7.02 -15.70 -7.94
CA GLY A 166 8.07 -14.67 -8.02
C GLY A 166 7.64 -13.42 -8.80
N LEU A 167 6.33 -13.21 -8.96
CA LEU A 167 5.73 -12.05 -9.59
C LEU A 167 5.30 -11.01 -8.54
N GLY A 168 5.12 -9.78 -8.98
CA GLY A 168 4.58 -8.68 -8.21
C GLY A 168 3.24 -8.23 -8.76
N ALA A 169 2.34 -7.81 -7.87
CA ALA A 169 1.03 -7.28 -8.22
C ALA A 169 0.71 -6.03 -7.39
N VAL A 170 -0.23 -5.20 -7.86
CA VAL A 170 -0.81 -4.11 -7.08
C VAL A 170 -2.28 -3.92 -7.41
N ALA A 171 -3.15 -3.96 -6.40
CA ALA A 171 -4.56 -3.64 -6.57
C ALA A 171 -4.76 -2.14 -6.69
N ILE A 172 -5.51 -1.73 -7.71
CA ILE A 172 -5.90 -0.35 -7.97
C ILE A 172 -7.42 -0.27 -7.91
N GLY A 173 -7.91 0.51 -6.95
CA GLY A 173 -9.33 0.90 -6.85
C GLY A 173 -9.61 2.34 -7.30
N ALA A 174 -8.57 3.07 -7.73
CA ALA A 174 -8.69 4.46 -8.20
C ALA A 174 -8.62 4.48 -9.73
N PHE A 175 -9.80 4.51 -10.37
CA PHE A 175 -9.96 4.58 -11.82
C PHE A 175 -11.33 5.17 -12.20
N SER A 176 -11.53 5.47 -13.48
CA SER A 176 -12.82 5.86 -14.05
C SER A 176 -13.62 4.64 -14.50
N ASP A 177 -14.71 4.31 -13.80
CA ASP A 177 -15.59 3.18 -14.14
C ASP A 177 -16.08 3.23 -15.60
N SER A 178 -16.54 4.40 -16.06
CA SER A 178 -17.09 4.55 -17.40
C SER A 178 -16.03 4.33 -18.49
N GLU A 179 -14.79 4.73 -18.25
CA GLU A 179 -13.70 4.50 -19.19
C GLU A 179 -13.29 3.03 -19.24
N ILE A 180 -13.16 2.37 -18.08
CA ILE A 180 -12.82 0.93 -18.03
C ILE A 180 -13.89 0.10 -18.72
N ARG A 181 -15.18 0.39 -18.48
CA ARG A 181 -16.30 -0.30 -19.14
C ARG A 181 -16.21 -0.18 -20.67
N ARG A 182 -15.95 1.02 -21.18
CA ARG A 182 -15.77 1.27 -22.62
C ARG A 182 -14.51 0.61 -23.19
N ILE A 183 -13.41 0.56 -22.43
CA ILE A 183 -12.16 -0.08 -22.87
C ILE A 183 -12.38 -1.58 -23.04
N LEU A 184 -12.98 -2.22 -22.03
CA LEU A 184 -13.21 -3.66 -21.99
C LEU A 184 -14.43 -4.14 -22.78
N ASP A 185 -15.28 -3.22 -23.26
CA ASP A 185 -16.53 -3.54 -23.96
C ASP A 185 -17.51 -4.32 -23.06
N LEU A 186 -17.68 -3.84 -21.82
CA LEU A 186 -18.53 -4.48 -20.81
C LEU A 186 -20.01 -4.18 -21.05
N ASP A 187 -20.86 -5.13 -20.64
CA ASP A 187 -22.30 -4.97 -20.65
C ASP A 187 -22.80 -3.87 -19.69
N GLU A 188 -24.07 -3.48 -19.83
CA GLU A 188 -24.67 -2.38 -19.06
C GLU A 188 -24.72 -2.65 -17.53
N ASP A 189 -24.79 -3.92 -17.14
CA ASP A 189 -24.92 -4.40 -15.76
C ASP A 189 -23.61 -4.90 -15.15
N GLU A 190 -22.50 -4.76 -15.88
CA GLU A 190 -21.17 -5.20 -15.44
C GLU A 190 -20.26 -4.00 -15.06
N TYR A 191 -19.70 -4.05 -13.86
CA TYR A 191 -18.98 -2.93 -13.24
C TYR A 191 -17.56 -3.31 -12.81
N PRO A 192 -16.52 -2.56 -13.21
CA PRO A 192 -15.15 -2.78 -12.78
C PRO A 192 -14.97 -2.56 -11.27
N GLN A 193 -14.17 -3.41 -10.63
CA GLN A 193 -13.93 -3.39 -9.19
C GLN A 193 -12.45 -3.19 -8.86
N TYR A 194 -11.56 -3.88 -9.58
CA TYR A 194 -10.12 -3.66 -9.48
C TYR A 194 -9.43 -3.77 -10.84
N VAL A 195 -8.40 -2.96 -11.03
CA VAL A 195 -7.33 -3.18 -12.00
C VAL A 195 -6.10 -3.65 -11.24
N VAL A 196 -5.50 -4.77 -11.66
CA VAL A 196 -4.36 -5.39 -10.97
C VAL A 196 -3.24 -5.63 -11.97
N PRO A 197 -2.30 -4.69 -12.11
CA PRO A 197 -1.11 -4.87 -12.93
C PRO A 197 -0.21 -5.93 -12.30
N VAL A 198 0.29 -6.86 -13.12
CA VAL A 198 1.15 -7.97 -12.69
C VAL A 198 2.38 -8.06 -13.57
N GLY A 199 3.55 -8.24 -12.96
CA GLY A 199 4.81 -8.34 -13.68
C GLY A 199 5.94 -8.90 -12.84
N VAL A 200 7.09 -9.14 -13.47
CA VAL A 200 8.31 -9.56 -12.76
C VAL A 200 8.86 -8.35 -11.98
N PRO A 201 9.00 -8.39 -10.64
CA PRO A 201 9.47 -7.24 -9.86
C PRO A 201 10.86 -6.75 -10.31
N SER A 202 11.04 -5.43 -10.41
CA SER A 202 12.36 -4.83 -10.62
C SER A 202 13.31 -5.13 -9.45
N ARG A 203 12.74 -5.17 -8.24
CA ARG A 203 13.42 -5.45 -6.97
C ARG A 203 12.65 -6.49 -6.18
N THR A 204 13.38 -7.39 -5.55
CA THR A 204 12.85 -8.34 -4.57
C THR A 204 13.15 -7.82 -3.17
N ILE A 205 12.16 -7.95 -2.27
CA ILE A 205 12.37 -7.68 -0.84
C ILE A 205 12.69 -9.02 -0.21
N GLU A 206 13.83 -9.11 0.45
CA GLU A 206 14.16 -10.22 1.32
C GLU A 206 13.69 -9.89 2.73
N ILE A 207 12.93 -10.80 3.34
CA ILE A 207 12.51 -10.71 4.74
C ILE A 207 13.02 -11.95 5.43
N LYS A 208 13.86 -11.76 6.45
CA LYS A 208 14.36 -12.84 7.28
C LYS A 208 13.35 -13.13 8.39
N PRO A 209 12.90 -14.39 8.59
CA PRO A 209 11.95 -14.73 9.65
C PRO A 209 12.38 -14.23 11.04
N GLU A 210 13.69 -14.17 11.29
CA GLU A 210 14.27 -13.68 12.53
C GLU A 210 13.94 -12.21 12.79
N GLU A 211 13.91 -11.37 11.75
CA GLU A 211 13.56 -9.94 11.86
C GLU A 211 12.11 -9.76 12.31
N LEU A 212 11.19 -10.60 11.81
CA LEU A 212 9.78 -10.59 12.24
C LEU A 212 9.66 -11.03 13.71
N ILE A 213 10.36 -12.09 14.09
CA ILE A 213 10.34 -12.60 15.47
C ILE A 213 10.91 -11.56 16.43
N GLU A 214 12.04 -10.93 16.08
CA GLU A 214 12.67 -9.87 16.86
C GLU A 214 11.75 -8.65 17.01
N TYR A 215 11.12 -8.23 15.92
CA TYR A 215 10.12 -7.15 15.94
C TYR A 215 8.99 -7.43 16.93
N ILE A 216 8.40 -8.63 16.88
CA ILE A 216 7.29 -9.02 17.77
C ILE A 216 7.77 -9.10 19.23
N LYS A 217 8.94 -9.69 19.49
CA LYS A 217 9.51 -9.78 20.85
C LYS A 217 9.75 -8.40 21.44
N ARG A 218 10.37 -7.49 20.68
CA ARG A 218 10.59 -6.10 21.08
C ARG A 218 9.28 -5.41 21.47
N TYR A 219 8.22 -5.57 20.67
CA TYR A 219 6.92 -4.98 21.00
C TYR A 219 6.26 -5.61 22.23
N ARG A 220 6.38 -6.93 22.43
CA ARG A 220 5.89 -7.59 23.65
C ARG A 220 6.58 -7.07 24.91
N GLU A 221 7.91 -6.92 24.85
CA GLU A 221 8.69 -6.36 25.97
C GLU A 221 8.28 -4.92 26.31
N LEU A 222 8.01 -4.09 25.30
CA LEU A 222 7.49 -2.74 25.49
C LEU A 222 6.13 -2.75 26.20
N MET A 223 5.23 -3.65 25.80
CA MET A 223 3.90 -3.78 26.41
C MET A 223 3.94 -4.34 27.84
N SER A 224 4.92 -5.19 28.18
CA SER A 224 5.04 -5.79 29.52
C SER A 224 5.63 -4.85 30.58
N LYS A 225 6.31 -3.77 30.18
CA LYS A 225 6.85 -2.78 31.10
C LYS A 225 5.72 -1.83 31.49
N ASN A 226 5.15 -2.05 32.68
CA ASN A 226 4.08 -1.23 33.29
C ASN A 226 4.22 0.26 32.95
N THR A 227 3.19 0.81 32.33
CA THR A 227 3.08 2.22 31.89
C THR A 227 3.19 3.24 33.02
N SER A 228 3.09 2.83 34.30
CA SER A 228 3.27 3.70 35.46
C SER A 228 4.71 4.21 35.64
N GLY A 229 5.73 3.36 35.42
CA GLY A 229 7.14 3.79 35.49
C GLY A 229 7.59 4.60 34.27
N VAL A 230 6.87 4.46 33.15
CA VAL A 230 7.11 5.21 31.91
C VAL A 230 6.64 6.66 32.08
N VAL A 231 5.46 6.89 32.67
CA VAL A 231 4.93 8.25 32.91
C VAL A 231 5.84 9.08 33.81
N ASP A 232 6.39 8.51 34.89
CA ASP A 232 7.29 9.25 35.78
C ASP A 232 8.69 9.48 35.19
N SER A 233 9.16 8.61 34.29
CA SER A 233 10.47 8.73 33.64
C SER A 233 10.47 9.57 32.36
N ILE A 234 9.31 9.84 31.76
CA ILE A 234 9.14 10.77 30.64
C ILE A 234 9.39 12.24 31.04
N THR A 235 9.40 12.56 32.33
CA THR A 235 9.55 13.94 32.83
C THR A 235 10.93 14.57 32.57
N ASN A 236 11.89 13.84 32.01
CA ASN A 236 13.24 14.33 31.86
C ASN A 236 13.68 14.41 30.37
N GLU A 237 14.30 15.55 30.00
CA GLU A 237 14.43 16.22 28.68
C GLU A 237 15.11 15.51 27.49
N PHE A 238 14.75 15.95 26.28
CA PHE A 238 15.41 15.64 25.01
C PHE A 238 15.79 16.88 24.17
N GLU A 239 16.94 16.80 23.51
CA GLU A 239 17.35 17.70 22.41
C GLU A 239 17.57 16.83 21.16
N PHE A 240 16.75 17.01 20.11
CA PHE A 240 16.89 16.26 18.86
C PHE A 240 17.61 17.13 17.83
N GLU A 241 18.82 16.75 17.42
CA GLU A 241 19.45 17.31 16.23
C GLU A 241 19.04 16.42 15.05
N LEU A 242 18.04 16.86 14.26
CA LEU A 242 17.64 16.21 13.01
C LEU A 242 18.87 16.21 12.10
N LYS A 243 19.65 15.13 12.08
CA LYS A 243 20.92 15.08 11.34
C LYS A 243 20.66 15.12 9.83
N VAL A 244 20.71 16.34 9.30
CA VAL A 244 20.87 16.76 7.90
C VAL A 244 22.00 16.03 7.14
N LYS A 245 22.78 15.15 7.80
CA LYS A 245 23.81 14.28 7.20
C LYS A 245 23.26 13.36 6.09
N TYR A 246 22.05 12.81 6.25
CA TYR A 246 21.44 11.93 5.23
C TYR A 246 21.05 12.72 3.96
N LEU A 247 20.50 13.92 4.13
CA LEU A 247 20.17 14.83 3.04
C LEU A 247 21.42 15.38 2.36
N ARG A 248 22.48 15.73 3.12
CA ARG A 248 23.77 16.19 2.57
C ARG A 248 24.47 15.13 1.71
N LYS A 249 24.37 13.84 2.04
CA LYS A 249 24.95 12.76 1.23
C LYS A 249 24.28 12.69 -0.15
N ARG A 250 22.94 12.75 -0.16
CA ARG A 250 22.13 12.70 -1.38
C ARG A 250 22.26 13.99 -2.22
N LEU A 251 22.39 15.14 -1.55
CA LEU A 251 22.66 16.43 -2.19
C LEU A 251 24.05 16.47 -2.85
N ARG A 252 25.08 15.89 -2.19
CA ARG A 252 26.42 15.74 -2.78
C ARG A 252 26.43 14.79 -3.98
N GLU A 253 25.58 13.75 -3.97
CA GLU A 253 25.41 12.84 -5.12
C GLU A 253 24.75 13.54 -6.32
N CYS A 254 23.78 14.42 -6.09
CA CYS A 254 23.20 15.27 -7.15
C CYS A 254 24.21 16.29 -7.70
N LEU A 255 24.96 16.97 -6.82
CA LEU A 255 25.98 17.96 -7.21
C LEU A 255 27.14 17.35 -8.02
N ARG A 256 27.39 16.04 -7.87
CA ARG A 256 28.44 15.32 -8.60
C ARG A 256 28.10 15.04 -10.06
N ARG A 257 26.82 15.14 -10.45
CA ARG A 257 26.32 14.76 -11.79
C ARG A 257 26.35 15.89 -12.84
N ARG A 258 26.74 17.12 -12.47
CA ARG A 258 26.97 18.28 -13.36
C ARG A 258 25.93 18.45 -14.50
N GLU A 259 24.64 18.37 -14.18
CA GLU A 259 23.59 18.83 -15.10
C GLU A 259 23.41 20.35 -14.94
N HIS A 260 23.63 21.08 -16.03
CA HIS A 260 23.61 22.53 -16.12
C HIS A 260 22.16 23.06 -16.08
N ASP A 261 21.60 23.35 -14.90
CA ASP A 261 20.53 24.38 -14.76
C ASP A 261 20.20 24.86 -13.32
N CYS A 262 21.11 24.74 -12.36
CA CYS A 262 20.71 24.67 -10.94
C CYS A 262 20.88 25.94 -10.08
N TYR A 263 20.68 27.16 -10.63
CA TYR A 263 20.63 28.38 -9.79
C TYR A 263 19.21 28.93 -9.58
N GLY A 264 18.31 28.80 -10.56
CA GLY A 264 16.90 29.18 -10.41
C GLY A 264 16.06 28.18 -9.60
N ASP A 265 16.41 26.89 -9.69
CA ASP A 265 15.76 25.83 -8.93
C ASP A 265 16.28 25.72 -7.49
N TYR A 266 17.42 26.32 -7.16
CA TYR A 266 17.94 26.35 -5.80
C TYR A 266 17.00 27.13 -4.85
N TYR A 267 16.49 28.29 -5.27
CA TYR A 267 15.56 29.09 -4.47
C TYR A 267 14.12 28.53 -4.47
N LYS A 268 13.66 27.94 -5.59
CA LYS A 268 12.38 27.21 -5.64
C LYS A 268 12.42 25.93 -4.82
N ALA A 269 13.53 25.21 -4.81
CA ALA A 269 13.76 24.04 -3.96
C ALA A 269 13.83 24.45 -2.49
N LEU A 270 14.44 25.58 -2.12
CA LEU A 270 14.43 26.07 -0.73
C LEU A 270 13.00 26.34 -0.20
N ASP A 271 12.11 26.87 -1.03
CA ASP A 271 10.70 27.11 -0.64
C ASP A 271 9.85 25.82 -0.69
N LYS A 272 10.18 24.89 -1.60
CA LYS A 272 9.61 23.53 -1.62
C LYS A 272 10.09 22.69 -0.43
N ILE A 273 11.34 22.87 0.00
CA ILE A 273 11.95 22.27 1.21
C ILE A 273 11.23 22.78 2.44
N LYS A 274 10.86 24.07 2.54
CA LYS A 274 10.00 24.55 3.66
C LYS A 274 8.68 23.78 3.72
N LYS A 275 8.02 23.55 2.59
CA LYS A 275 6.70 22.88 2.53
C LYS A 275 6.83 21.38 2.79
N GLU A 276 7.79 20.71 2.16
CA GLU A 276 8.07 19.28 2.38
C GLU A 276 8.61 18.99 3.78
N GLU A 277 9.50 19.83 4.34
CA GLU A 277 9.95 19.70 5.73
C GLU A 277 8.79 19.86 6.68
N LEU A 278 7.93 20.89 6.49
CA LEU A 278 6.73 21.05 7.31
C LEU A 278 5.81 19.84 7.20
N THR A 279 5.53 19.34 5.99
CA THR A 279 4.67 18.15 5.80
C THR A 279 5.26 16.90 6.45
N LYS A 280 6.58 16.68 6.34
CA LYS A 280 7.27 15.57 7.00
C LYS A 280 7.24 15.72 8.52
N LEU A 281 7.43 16.94 9.03
CA LEU A 281 7.30 17.26 10.45
C LEU A 281 5.87 17.09 10.94
N THR A 282 4.85 17.45 10.15
CA THR A 282 3.43 17.24 10.48
C THR A 282 3.12 15.75 10.56
N HIS A 283 3.50 14.96 9.56
CA HIS A 283 3.27 13.50 9.59
C HIS A 283 4.01 12.85 10.75
N PHE A 284 5.29 13.19 10.96
CA PHE A 284 6.06 12.72 12.11
C PHE A 284 5.38 13.10 13.44
N PHE A 285 4.88 14.33 13.56
CA PHE A 285 4.20 14.80 14.76
C PHE A 285 2.86 14.08 15.00
N GLU A 286 2.10 13.79 13.95
CA GLU A 286 0.87 13.00 14.06
C GLU A 286 1.17 11.53 14.42
N ASP A 287 2.14 10.91 13.77
CA ASP A 287 2.58 9.54 14.10
C ASP A 287 3.04 9.43 15.55
N LEU A 288 3.83 10.42 16.00
CA LEU A 288 4.29 10.52 17.38
C LEU A 288 3.14 10.77 18.36
N THR A 289 2.14 11.58 17.97
CA THR A 289 0.95 11.84 18.78
C THR A 289 0.13 10.56 18.97
N ILE A 290 -0.12 9.81 17.89
CA ILE A 290 -0.82 8.52 17.94
C ILE A 290 -0.05 7.51 18.79
N LEU A 291 1.29 7.51 18.66
CA LEU A 291 2.15 6.67 19.48
C LEU A 291 2.03 7.02 20.97
N ILE A 292 1.98 8.31 21.32
CA ILE A 292 1.80 8.78 22.70
C ILE A 292 0.43 8.39 23.26
N GLU A 293 -0.66 8.58 22.51
CA GLU A 293 -2.01 8.15 22.95
C GLU A 293 -2.02 6.67 23.30
N ARG A 294 -1.38 5.83 22.48
CA ARG A 294 -1.33 4.38 22.65
C ARG A 294 -0.42 3.94 23.78
N ILE A 295 0.75 4.57 23.92
CA ILE A 295 1.76 4.15 24.90
C ILE A 295 1.42 4.64 26.30
N LEU A 296 0.87 5.85 26.42
CA LEU A 296 0.57 6.44 27.72
C LEU A 296 -0.86 6.20 28.18
N ASP A 297 -1.70 5.57 27.34
CA ASP A 297 -3.13 5.38 27.57
C ASP A 297 -3.83 6.72 27.86
N CYS A 298 -3.56 7.70 27.01
CA CYS A 298 -4.01 9.08 27.18
C CYS A 298 -4.94 9.52 26.07
N LYS A 299 -5.87 10.40 26.40
CA LYS A 299 -6.75 11.02 25.43
C LYS A 299 -6.17 12.36 24.97
N ARG A 300 -5.98 12.54 23.65
CA ARG A 300 -5.66 13.86 23.09
C ARG A 300 -6.87 14.76 23.25
N GLU A 301 -6.68 15.91 23.91
CA GLU A 301 -7.75 16.84 24.22
C GLU A 301 -7.85 17.97 23.21
N HIS A 302 -6.71 18.46 22.75
CA HIS A 302 -6.64 19.55 21.78
C HIS A 302 -5.46 19.40 20.83
N ARG A 303 -5.73 19.73 19.57
CA ARG A 303 -4.75 19.99 18.50
C ARG A 303 -4.77 21.48 18.22
N SER A 304 -3.64 22.15 18.39
CA SER A 304 -3.51 23.55 17.99
C SER A 304 -2.35 23.66 17.00
N GLU A 305 -2.65 24.02 15.76
CA GLU A 305 -1.65 24.48 14.80
C GLU A 305 -1.31 25.93 15.19
N VAL A 306 -0.44 26.11 16.19
CA VAL A 306 -0.12 27.45 16.70
C VAL A 306 0.86 28.13 15.75
N LYS A 307 0.33 28.87 14.77
CA LYS A 307 1.06 29.89 14.00
C LYS A 307 1.13 31.21 14.77
N MET A 308 1.76 31.28 15.95
CA MET A 308 1.90 32.56 16.68
C MET A 308 3.18 32.66 17.52
N SER A 309 4.32 32.35 16.92
CA SER A 309 5.65 32.95 17.14
C SER A 309 6.61 32.16 16.24
N ASN A 310 7.71 32.75 15.78
CA ASN A 310 8.65 32.07 14.87
C ASN A 310 9.36 30.83 15.45
N GLU A 311 8.92 30.35 16.62
CA GLU A 311 9.59 29.35 17.44
C GLU A 311 8.72 28.11 17.67
N VAL A 312 7.40 28.17 17.88
CA VAL A 312 6.59 26.95 18.11
C VAL A 312 5.83 26.56 16.85
N LEU A 313 6.00 25.32 16.36
CA LEU A 313 5.45 24.84 15.09
C LEU A 313 4.22 23.94 15.26
N PHE A 314 4.25 23.03 16.22
CA PHE A 314 3.17 22.08 16.46
C PHE A 314 2.95 21.90 17.96
N THR A 315 1.68 21.81 18.37
CA THR A 315 1.32 21.51 19.75
C THR A 315 0.22 20.46 19.82
N SER A 316 0.29 19.57 20.80
CA SER A 316 -0.79 18.64 21.13
C SER A 316 -0.83 18.38 22.62
N THR A 317 -2.04 18.48 23.17
CA THR A 317 -2.28 18.34 24.60
C THR A 317 -2.94 17.00 24.86
N PHE A 318 -2.42 16.28 25.86
CA PHE A 318 -2.85 14.95 26.26
C PHE A 318 -3.28 14.98 27.72
N ARG A 319 -4.38 14.31 28.04
CA ARG A 319 -4.78 14.02 29.41
C ARG A 319 -4.57 12.53 29.69
N CYS A 320 -3.74 12.27 30.68
CA CYS A 320 -3.37 10.95 31.17
C CYS A 320 -3.83 10.86 32.61
N SER A 321 -4.95 10.20 32.88
CA SER A 321 -5.61 10.23 34.20
C SER A 321 -5.79 11.68 34.69
N ASP A 322 -5.14 12.07 35.79
CA ASP A 322 -5.27 13.39 36.42
C ASP A 322 -4.22 14.40 35.93
N LYS A 323 -3.27 13.96 35.09
CA LYS A 323 -2.14 14.76 34.59
C LYS A 323 -2.41 15.25 33.16
N VAL A 324 -2.07 16.50 32.88
CA VAL A 324 -2.17 17.09 31.54
C VAL A 324 -0.78 17.44 31.04
N PHE A 325 -0.42 16.92 29.86
CA PHE A 325 0.86 17.18 29.21
C PHE A 325 0.65 17.86 27.85
N THR A 326 1.64 18.62 27.41
CA THR A 326 1.66 19.28 26.11
C THR A 326 2.93 18.92 25.37
N LEU A 327 2.79 18.22 24.25
CA LEU A 327 3.86 17.98 23.29
C LEU A 327 4.00 19.20 22.38
N LEU A 328 5.23 19.61 22.13
CA LEU A 328 5.61 20.79 21.38
C LEU A 328 6.74 20.43 20.41
N ILE A 329 6.65 20.88 19.17
CA ILE A 329 7.81 21.01 18.29
C ILE A 329 8.16 22.49 18.19
N ILE A 330 9.38 22.84 18.56
CA ILE A 330 9.90 24.21 18.58
C ILE A 330 11.07 24.32 17.60
N ARG A 331 11.06 25.28 16.70
CA ARG A 331 12.21 25.66 15.88
C ARG A 331 13.18 26.50 16.72
N THR A 332 14.41 26.03 16.87
CA THR A 332 15.44 26.72 17.65
C THR A 332 16.44 27.49 16.79
N LYS A 333 16.67 27.02 15.55
CA LYS A 333 17.45 27.70 14.50
C LYS A 333 16.85 27.33 13.13
N PRO A 334 17.25 27.98 12.02
CA PRO A 334 16.89 27.49 10.70
C PRO A 334 17.27 26.02 10.52
N HIS A 335 16.28 25.18 10.18
CA HIS A 335 16.41 23.72 10.01
C HIS A 335 16.80 22.93 11.27
N ASN A 336 16.68 23.53 12.47
CA ASN A 336 16.82 22.84 13.75
C ASN A 336 15.53 22.93 14.55
N TYR A 337 15.08 21.77 15.05
CA TYR A 337 13.82 21.63 15.76
C TYR A 337 14.05 20.84 17.05
N LYS A 338 13.49 21.31 18.16
CA LYS A 338 13.41 20.60 19.43
C LYS A 338 12.01 20.05 19.61
N LEU A 339 11.91 18.79 20.01
CA LEU A 339 10.68 18.20 20.52
C LEU A 339 10.69 18.34 22.05
N MET A 340 9.63 18.88 22.63
CA MET A 340 9.49 19.06 24.07
C MET A 340 8.16 18.51 24.53
N MET A 341 8.11 17.95 25.74
CA MET A 341 6.84 17.61 26.38
C MET A 341 6.80 18.23 27.77
N LYS A 342 5.72 18.96 28.08
CA LYS A 342 5.59 19.76 29.29
C LYS A 342 4.34 19.37 30.09
N LEU A 343 4.47 19.20 31.41
CA LEU A 343 3.32 19.06 32.31
C LEU A 343 2.68 20.44 32.57
N LYS A 344 1.35 20.54 32.49
CA LYS A 344 0.60 21.77 32.81
C LYS A 344 0.85 22.11 34.30
N ASN A 345 1.35 23.33 34.58
CA ASN A 345 1.76 23.89 35.89
C ASN A 345 3.24 23.74 36.33
N SER A 346 4.17 23.35 35.45
CA SER A 346 5.62 23.40 35.75
C SER A 346 6.28 24.72 35.30
N ASN A 347 7.07 25.35 36.19
CA ASN A 347 7.84 26.56 35.91
C ASN A 347 8.95 26.26 34.88
N VAL A 348 9.18 27.19 33.94
CA VAL A 348 10.08 27.01 32.77
C VAL A 348 11.55 26.81 33.18
N LYS A 349 11.93 27.12 34.42
CA LYS A 349 13.32 27.11 34.90
C LYS A 349 13.79 25.82 35.59
N ASP A 350 12.92 24.82 35.80
CA ASP A 350 13.24 23.64 36.63
C ASP A 350 13.26 22.28 35.88
N LEU A 351 13.47 22.27 34.56
CA LEU A 351 13.49 21.04 33.76
C LEU A 351 14.94 20.48 33.66
N LYS A 352 15.14 19.18 34.01
CA LYS A 352 16.40 18.42 33.94
C LYS A 352 16.29 17.14 33.05
N TYR A 353 17.40 16.76 32.40
CA TYR A 353 17.46 16.08 31.08
C TYR A 353 17.38 14.52 31.17
N SER A 354 16.62 13.76 30.34
CA SER A 354 16.68 12.27 30.28
C SER A 354 16.54 11.56 28.93
N LYS A 355 16.98 10.29 28.95
CA LYS A 355 17.50 9.48 27.86
C LYS A 355 16.54 8.40 27.27
N ILE A 356 15.23 8.43 27.54
CA ILE A 356 14.33 7.29 27.17
C ILE A 356 13.83 7.23 25.70
N LEU A 357 13.46 8.34 25.05
CA LEU A 357 13.02 8.36 23.64
C LEU A 357 14.05 7.75 22.64
N TYR A 358 15.35 7.76 22.96
CA TYR A 358 16.41 7.19 22.10
C TYR A 358 16.45 5.65 22.09
N ARG A 359 15.73 4.97 22.99
CA ARG A 359 15.61 3.49 22.97
C ARG A 359 14.35 3.00 22.25
N MET A 360 13.42 3.90 21.94
CA MET A 360 12.15 3.59 21.30
C MET A 360 12.14 3.93 19.81
N LEU A 361 12.77 5.05 19.42
CA LEU A 361 13.18 5.34 18.03
C LEU A 361 14.42 4.51 17.68
#